data_AF-A0A4U7DHZ8-F1
#
_entry.id   AF-A0A4U7DHZ8-F1
#
_cell.length_a   1.000
_cell.length_b   1.000
_cell.length_c   1.000
_cell.angle_alpha   90.00
_cell.angle_beta   90.00
_cell.angle_gamma   90.00
#
_symmetry.space_group_name_H-M   'P 1'
#
loop_
_entity.id
_entity.type
_entity.pdbx_description
1 polymer ?
#
loop_
_entity_poly.entity_id
_entity_poly.type
_entity_poly.pdbx_seq_one_letter_code
_entity_poly.pdbx_strand_id
1 'polypeptide(L)'
;VDDARREPSTFQRAKAFATGRIIIEEEDLEEPLWNLEMALLESDVEMSVAEQILDSVRESMLGESRKQVETTGELVEEALHDALLDVIAVGQFDFEQRIAEADKPVTIVFTGVNGVGKTTSIAKL
;
A
#
# COMPACT_ATOMS: atom_id res chain seq x y z
N VAL A 1 22.55 -5.12 -15.00
CA VAL A 1 23.10 -4.12 -15.94
C VAL A 1 22.22 -2.90 -15.76
N ASP A 2 22.75 -1.94 -15.01
CA ASP A 2 22.39 -0.51 -14.97
C ASP A 2 20.89 -0.15 -15.00
N ASP A 3 20.24 -0.23 -13.83
CA ASP A 3 18.97 0.48 -13.60
C ASP A 3 19.28 1.79 -12.89
N ALA A 4 19.71 2.78 -13.68
CA ALA A 4 19.89 4.14 -13.22
C ALA A 4 18.50 4.73 -12.95
N ARG A 5 18.13 4.76 -11.66
CA ARG A 5 17.03 5.56 -11.11
C ARG A 5 17.11 6.95 -11.75
N ARG A 6 16.16 7.25 -12.63
CA ARG A 6 16.19 8.46 -13.46
C ARG A 6 15.85 9.66 -12.58
N GLU A 7 16.88 10.32 -12.07
CA GLU A 7 16.71 11.65 -11.50
C GLU A 7 16.00 12.56 -12.53
N PRO A 8 14.99 13.34 -12.10
CA PRO A 8 14.25 14.20 -13.00
C PRO A 8 15.19 15.21 -13.66
N SER A 9 15.13 15.30 -14.99
CA SER A 9 16.01 16.19 -15.76
C SER A 9 15.78 17.65 -15.33
N THR A 10 16.84 18.48 -15.42
CA THR A 10 16.77 19.90 -15.08
C THR A 10 15.68 20.66 -15.84
N PHE A 11 15.34 20.22 -17.05
CA PHE A 11 14.22 20.77 -17.83
C PHE A 11 12.85 20.42 -17.22
N GLN A 12 12.66 19.20 -16.71
CA GLN A 12 11.43 18.80 -16.02
C GLN A 12 11.25 19.57 -14.71
N ARG A 13 12.33 19.77 -13.94
CA ARG A 13 12.31 20.61 -12.72
C ARG A 13 11.90 22.04 -13.03
N ALA A 14 12.51 22.65 -14.06
CA ALA A 14 12.18 24.00 -14.49
C ALA A 14 10.73 24.13 -14.96
N LYS A 15 10.21 23.13 -15.68
CA LYS A 15 8.81 23.08 -16.12
C LYS A 15 7.84 22.96 -14.94
N ALA A 16 8.11 22.07 -13.99
CA ALA A 16 7.28 21.90 -12.80
C ALA A 16 7.23 23.21 -11.99
N PHE A 17 8.39 23.81 -11.75
CA PHE A 17 8.50 25.08 -11.03
C PHE A 17 7.74 26.22 -11.72
N ALA A 18 7.84 26.33 -13.05
CA ALA A 18 7.09 27.32 -13.83
C ALA A 18 5.55 27.14 -13.74
N THR A 19 5.09 25.94 -13.39
CA THR A 19 3.66 25.62 -13.16
C THR A 19 3.25 25.66 -11.69
N GLY A 20 4.12 26.13 -10.78
CA GLY A 20 3.85 26.16 -9.34
C GLY A 20 3.85 24.76 -8.70
N ARG A 21 4.61 23.83 -9.28
CA ARG A 21 4.75 22.45 -8.81
C ARG A 21 6.19 22.16 -8.41
N ILE A 22 6.36 21.22 -7.48
CA ILE A 22 7.65 20.72 -7.01
C ILE A 22 7.71 19.23 -7.34
N ILE A 23 8.88 18.73 -7.76
CA ILE A 23 9.10 17.31 -7.98
C ILE A 23 9.58 16.70 -6.66
N ILE A 24 9.02 15.54 -6.29
CA ILE A 24 9.39 14.80 -5.10
C ILE A 24 10.72 14.09 -5.35
N GLU A 25 11.70 14.33 -4.49
CA GLU A 25 13.02 13.71 -4.52
C GLU A 25 13.17 12.68 -3.40
N GLU A 26 14.21 11.85 -3.45
CA GLU A 26 14.41 10.75 -2.47
C GLU A 26 14.58 11.29 -1.05
N GLU A 27 15.23 12.44 -0.90
CA GLU A 27 15.38 13.16 0.37
C GLU A 27 14.05 13.66 0.97
N ASP A 28 13.05 13.95 0.14
CA ASP A 28 11.72 14.39 0.61
C ASP A 28 10.93 13.25 1.27
N LEU A 29 11.32 12.00 1.00
CA LEU A 29 10.59 10.80 1.41
C LEU A 29 11.23 10.07 2.59
N GLU A 30 12.51 10.29 2.91
CA GLU A 30 13.20 9.56 3.98
C GLU A 30 12.50 9.66 5.34
N GLU A 31 12.27 10.88 5.84
CA GLU A 31 11.63 11.09 7.15
C GLU A 31 10.16 10.63 7.17
N PRO A 32 9.31 10.96 6.16
CA PRO A 32 7.95 10.44 6.09
C PRO A 32 7.85 8.91 6.07
N LEU A 33 8.68 8.24 5.27
CA LEU A 33 8.66 6.78 5.17
C LEU A 33 9.15 6.12 6.47
N TRP A 34 10.14 6.69 7.14
CA TRP A 34 10.57 6.21 8.46
C TRP A 34 9.47 6.30 9.51
N ASN A 35 8.76 7.43 9.57
CA ASN A 35 7.65 7.60 10.50
C ASN A 35 6.49 6.64 10.20
N LEU A 36 6.23 6.41 8.91
CA LEU A 36 5.25 5.43 8.46
C LEU A 36 5.64 4.00 8.85
N GLU A 37 6.90 3.61 8.67
CA GLU A 37 7.42 2.30 9.09
C GLU A 37 7.14 2.05 10.57
N MET A 38 7.50 3.00 11.43
CA MET A 38 7.28 2.89 12.87
C MET A 38 5.79 2.77 13.20
N ALA A 39 4.92 3.55 12.55
CA ALA A 39 3.48 3.49 12.76
C ALA A 39 2.88 2.13 12.34
N LEU A 40 3.37 1.54 11.25
CA LEU A 40 2.93 0.21 10.78
C LEU A 40 3.34 -0.88 11.78
N LEU A 41 4.59 -0.87 12.23
CA LEU A 41 5.09 -1.85 13.21
C LEU A 41 4.38 -1.73 14.57
N GLU A 42 4.09 -0.50 15.02
CA GLU A 42 3.29 -0.25 16.24
C GLU A 42 1.85 -0.76 16.11
N SER A 43 1.34 -0.89 14.88
CA SER A 43 0.00 -1.37 14.58
C SER A 43 -0.07 -2.89 14.33
N ASP A 44 0.92 -3.65 14.80
CA ASP A 44 1.05 -5.11 14.62
C ASP A 44 1.15 -5.57 13.14
N VAL A 45 1.59 -4.68 12.23
CA VAL A 45 1.95 -5.08 10.86
C VAL A 45 3.30 -5.78 10.89
N GLU A 46 3.39 -6.92 10.22
CA GLU A 46 4.62 -7.70 10.15
C GLU A 46 5.69 -6.96 9.30
N MET A 47 6.96 -7.08 9.67
CA MET A 47 8.07 -6.33 9.08
C MET A 47 8.12 -6.45 7.55
N SER A 48 8.02 -7.66 7.00
CA SER A 48 8.09 -7.85 5.54
C SER A 48 6.90 -7.23 4.80
N VAL A 49 5.74 -7.15 5.44
CA VAL A 49 4.57 -6.46 4.90
C VAL A 49 4.75 -4.94 4.96
N ALA A 50 5.30 -4.42 6.06
CA ALA A 50 5.59 -2.99 6.21
C ALA A 50 6.63 -2.54 5.17
N GLU A 51 7.72 -3.29 5.00
CA GLU A 51 8.73 -3.05 3.96
C GLU A 51 8.09 -3.01 2.56
N GLN A 52 7.22 -3.98 2.24
CA GLN A 52 6.53 -4.03 0.95
C GLN A 52 5.63 -2.80 0.71
N ILE A 53 4.91 -2.33 1.74
CA ILE A 53 4.10 -1.11 1.65
C ILE A 53 5.00 0.10 1.40
N LEU A 54 6.10 0.25 2.14
CA LEU A 54 7.03 1.38 2.03
C LEU A 54 7.69 1.43 0.65
N ASP A 55 8.08 0.29 0.10
CA ASP A 55 8.67 0.20 -1.24
C ASP A 55 7.65 0.63 -2.30
N SER A 56 6.40 0.17 -2.20
CA SER A 56 5.31 0.57 -3.10
C SER A 56 5.04 2.08 -3.05
N VAL A 57 5.02 2.67 -1.85
CA VAL A 57 4.83 4.13 -1.67
C VAL A 57 6.03 4.89 -2.22
N ARG A 58 7.26 4.41 -2.00
CA ARG A 58 8.47 5.05 -2.53
C ARG A 58 8.47 5.07 -4.05
N GLU A 59 8.15 3.94 -4.68
CA GLU A 59 8.09 3.81 -6.14
C GLU A 59 6.99 4.68 -6.77
N SER A 60 5.83 4.81 -6.10
CA SER A 60 4.74 5.64 -6.61
C SER A 60 4.99 7.14 -6.46
N MET A 61 5.81 7.56 -5.49
CA MET A 61 6.04 8.98 -5.19
C MET A 61 7.30 9.57 -5.81
N LEU A 62 8.34 8.78 -6.07
CA LEU A 62 9.60 9.29 -6.62
C LEU A 62 9.40 9.88 -8.02
N GLY A 63 9.77 11.15 -8.19
CA GLY A 63 9.66 11.85 -9.48
C GLY A 63 8.24 12.32 -9.81
N GLU A 64 7.25 12.04 -8.96
CA GLU A 64 5.95 12.69 -9.05
C GLU A 64 6.08 14.18 -8.77
N SER A 65 5.13 14.95 -9.32
CA SER A 65 5.06 16.38 -9.08
C SER A 65 3.85 16.69 -8.22
N ARG A 66 3.99 17.62 -7.28
CA ARG A 66 2.92 18.11 -6.42
C ARG A 66 2.68 19.58 -6.59
N LYS A 67 1.49 20.10 -6.25
CA LYS A 67 1.33 21.55 -6.13
C LYS A 67 2.16 22.03 -4.94
N GLN A 68 2.72 23.23 -5.04
CA GLN A 68 3.52 23.81 -3.96
C GLN A 68 2.71 24.06 -2.66
N VAL A 69 1.38 24.07 -2.76
CA VAL A 69 0.45 24.19 -1.62
C VAL A 69 0.10 22.86 -0.97
N GLU A 70 0.38 21.73 -1.64
CA GLU A 70 0.13 20.38 -1.12
C GLU A 70 1.34 19.92 -0.31
N THR A 71 1.09 19.34 0.86
CA THR A 71 2.15 18.82 1.73
C THR A 71 2.61 17.44 1.27
N THR A 72 3.81 17.02 1.67
CA THR A 72 4.31 15.68 1.28
C THR A 72 3.46 14.61 1.97
N GLY A 73 2.99 14.91 3.19
CA GLY A 73 2.15 14.02 3.98
C GLY A 73 0.84 13.65 3.29
N GLU A 74 0.14 14.60 2.66
CA GLU A 74 -1.13 14.33 1.96
C GLU A 74 -0.95 13.36 0.79
N LEU A 75 0.14 13.49 0.03
CA LEU A 75 0.43 12.58 -1.09
C LEU A 75 0.90 11.21 -0.61
N VAL A 76 1.67 11.18 0.47
CA VAL A 76 2.06 9.93 1.12
C VAL A 76 0.84 9.20 1.69
N GLU A 77 -0.16 9.91 2.21
CA GLU A 77 -1.42 9.31 2.68
C GLU A 77 -2.20 8.65 1.53
N GLU A 78 -2.33 9.32 0.38
CA GLU A 78 -2.96 8.77 -0.82
C GLU A 78 -2.18 7.55 -1.35
N ALA A 79 -0.86 7.67 -1.46
CA ALA A 79 0.00 6.57 -1.87
C ALA A 79 -0.05 5.37 -0.91
N LEU A 80 -0.16 5.64 0.40
CA LEU A 80 -0.31 4.60 1.42
C LEU A 80 -1.67 3.90 1.29
N HIS A 81 -2.74 4.65 1.07
CA HIS A 81 -4.06 4.07 0.84
C HIS A 81 -4.02 3.07 -0.32
N ASP A 82 -3.41 3.46 -1.44
CA ASP A 82 -3.31 2.62 -2.63
C ASP A 82 -2.41 1.41 -2.38
N ALA A 83 -1.26 1.59 -1.72
CA ALA A 83 -0.38 0.49 -1.34
C ALA A 83 -1.06 -0.53 -0.40
N LEU A 84 -1.88 -0.07 0.55
CA LEU A 84 -2.66 -0.93 1.42
C LEU A 84 -3.72 -1.72 0.63
N LEU A 85 -4.40 -1.07 -0.31
CA LEU A 85 -5.37 -1.75 -1.17
C LEU A 85 -4.68 -2.84 -2.00
N ASP A 86 -3.51 -2.57 -2.56
CA ASP A 86 -2.77 -3.55 -3.36
C ASP A 86 -2.36 -4.77 -2.53
N VAL A 87 -1.89 -4.56 -1.29
CA VAL A 87 -1.54 -5.66 -0.37
C VAL A 87 -2.79 -6.46 0.03
N ILE A 88 -3.91 -5.81 0.32
CA ILE A 88 -5.17 -6.47 0.75
C ILE A 88 -5.88 -7.16 -0.41
N ALA A 89 -5.78 -6.64 -1.63
CA ALA A 89 -6.49 -7.15 -2.80
C ALA A 89 -5.95 -8.50 -3.31
N VAL A 90 -4.80 -8.97 -2.82
CA VAL A 90 -4.24 -10.26 -3.21
C VAL A 90 -5.15 -11.41 -2.78
N GLY A 91 -5.63 -12.18 -3.76
CA GLY A 91 -6.39 -13.41 -3.49
C GLY A 91 -7.89 -13.20 -3.24
N GLN A 92 -8.49 -12.16 -3.82
CA GLN A 92 -9.94 -11.96 -3.83
C GLN A 92 -10.65 -13.25 -4.27
N PHE A 93 -11.35 -13.87 -3.32
CA PHE A 93 -12.15 -15.06 -3.53
C PHE A 93 -13.62 -14.68 -3.42
N ASP A 94 -14.34 -14.79 -4.52
CA ASP A 94 -15.79 -14.61 -4.51
C ASP A 94 -16.45 -15.85 -3.90
N PHE A 95 -16.64 -15.78 -2.58
CA PHE A 95 -17.26 -16.85 -1.82
C PHE A 95 -18.69 -17.12 -2.30
N GLU A 96 -19.48 -16.08 -2.60
CA GLU A 96 -20.87 -16.24 -2.99
C GLU A 96 -21.01 -16.92 -4.36
N GLN A 97 -20.24 -16.47 -5.35
CA GLN A 97 -20.18 -17.10 -6.66
C GLN A 97 -19.76 -18.57 -6.53
N ARG A 98 -18.73 -18.85 -5.72
CA ARG A 98 -18.23 -20.21 -5.53
C ARG A 98 -19.26 -21.15 -4.88
N ILE A 99 -20.12 -20.64 -4.01
CA ILE A 99 -21.24 -21.39 -3.43
C ILE A 99 -22.35 -21.60 -4.47
N ALA A 100 -22.66 -20.57 -5.27
CA ALA A 100 -23.71 -20.63 -6.27
C ALA A 100 -23.44 -21.66 -7.37
N GLU A 101 -22.17 -21.80 -7.79
CA GLU A 101 -21.74 -22.69 -8.86
C GLU A 101 -21.47 -24.14 -8.41
N ALA A 102 -21.37 -24.42 -7.09
CA ALA A 102 -21.01 -25.74 -6.61
C ALA A 102 -22.19 -26.72 -6.52
N ASP A 103 -21.91 -28.00 -6.77
CA ASP A 103 -22.82 -29.08 -6.47
C ASP A 103 -23.11 -29.17 -4.97
N LYS A 104 -24.39 -29.40 -4.62
CA LYS A 104 -24.84 -29.42 -3.23
C LYS A 104 -24.82 -30.85 -2.67
N PRO A 105 -24.47 -31.03 -1.37
CA PRO A 105 -24.18 -29.98 -0.39
C PRO A 105 -22.74 -29.43 -0.48
N VAL A 106 -22.59 -28.13 -0.21
CA VAL A 106 -21.26 -27.52 -0.08
C VAL A 106 -20.72 -27.74 1.33
N THR A 107 -19.53 -28.32 1.44
CA THR A 107 -18.87 -28.56 2.74
C THR A 107 -17.76 -27.53 2.95
N ILE A 108 -17.83 -26.80 4.07
CA ILE A 108 -16.86 -25.76 4.44
C ILE A 108 -16.09 -26.23 5.69
N VAL A 109 -14.77 -26.14 5.65
CA VAL A 109 -13.90 -26.52 6.78
C VAL A 109 -13.31 -25.26 7.41
N PHE A 110 -13.55 -25.07 8.71
CA PHE A 110 -12.96 -23.99 9.49
C PHE A 110 -11.73 -24.49 10.23
N THR A 111 -10.57 -23.90 9.94
CA THR A 111 -9.28 -24.25 10.56
C THR A 111 -8.59 -22.99 11.11
N GLY A 112 -7.62 -23.17 12.02
CA GLY A 112 -6.90 -22.09 12.69
C GLY A 112 -6.44 -22.48 14.09
N VAL A 113 -5.56 -21.69 14.70
CA VAL A 113 -4.99 -21.96 16.02
C VAL A 113 -6.05 -21.89 17.15
N ASN A 114 -5.71 -22.34 18.35
CA ASN A 114 -6.64 -22.35 19.48
C ASN A 114 -7.00 -20.91 19.90
N GLY A 115 -8.28 -20.65 20.19
CA GLY A 115 -8.74 -19.35 20.70
C GLY A 115 -9.12 -18.29 19.67
N VAL A 116 -8.90 -18.50 18.35
CA VAL A 116 -9.19 -17.49 17.30
C VAL A 116 -10.67 -17.35 16.91
N GLY A 117 -11.59 -17.94 17.68
CA GLY A 117 -13.03 -17.76 17.45
C GLY A 117 -13.68 -18.64 16.38
N LYS A 118 -13.06 -19.75 15.94
CA LYS A 118 -13.61 -20.67 14.91
C LYS A 118 -15.09 -21.01 15.14
N THR A 119 -15.46 -21.48 16.33
CA THR A 119 -16.84 -21.84 16.68
C THR A 119 -17.78 -20.63 16.66
N THR A 120 -17.30 -19.46 17.09
CA THR A 120 -18.07 -18.21 17.06
C THR A 120 -18.32 -17.75 15.63
N SER A 121 -17.34 -17.87 14.74
CA SER A 121 -17.51 -17.55 13.32
C SER A 121 -18.47 -18.50 12.62
N ILE A 122 -18.42 -19.81 12.91
CA ILE A 122 -19.39 -20.80 12.39
C ILE A 122 -20.82 -20.42 12.79
N ALA A 123 -21.05 -19.94 14.01
CA ALA A 123 -22.39 -19.56 14.47
C ALA A 123 -22.90 -18.24 13.87
N LYS A 124 -22.02 -17.40 13.31
CA LYS A 124 -22.36 -16.10 12.70
C LYS A 124 -22.66 -16.20 11.21
N LEU A 125 -22.05 -17.17 10.52
CA LEU A 125 -22.32 -17.51 9.14
C LEU A 125 -23.66 -18.25 9.00
#